data_AF-A0A2S7Q8U8-F1
#
_entry.id   AF-A0A2S7Q8U8-F1
#
_cell.length_a   1.000
_cell.length_b   1.000
_cell.length_c   1.000
_cell.angle_alpha   90.00
_cell.angle_beta   90.00
_cell.angle_gamma   90.00
#
_symmetry.space_group_name_H-M   'P 1'
#
loop_
_entity.id
_entity.type
_entity.pdbx_description
1 polymer ?
#
loop_
_entity_poly.entity_id
_entity_poly.type
_entity_poly.pdbx_seq_one_letter_code
_entity_poly.pdbx_strand_id
1 'polypeptide(L)'
;MDLAYVSTGAFDIWWEGGCWEWDVAAGICILREAGGLITSANPPANPDTDPIEEVKLGSRLYLAIRPAGDTPEETARQQQERVVREVWRRVEKLDYTRPGV
;
A
#
# COMPACT_ATOMS: atom_id res chain seq x y z
N MET A 1 -11.69 -5.43 -6.60
CA MET A 1 -12.43 -4.18 -6.93
C MET A 1 -11.93 -3.01 -6.08
N ASP A 2 -11.45 -3.30 -4.87
CA ASP A 2 -11.09 -2.34 -3.82
C ASP A 2 -9.95 -1.41 -4.22
N LEU A 3 -8.93 -1.92 -4.90
CA LEU A 3 -7.85 -1.11 -5.47
C LEU A 3 -8.37 -0.04 -6.45
N ALA A 4 -9.46 -0.29 -7.19
CA ALA A 4 -10.05 0.72 -8.07
C ALA A 4 -10.74 1.84 -7.28
N TYR A 5 -11.37 1.51 -6.14
CA TYR A 5 -11.91 2.52 -5.23
C TYR A 5 -10.81 3.35 -4.57
N VAL A 6 -9.67 2.76 -4.24
CA VAL A 6 -8.49 3.53 -3.78
C VAL A 6 -7.94 4.42 -4.90
N SER A 7 -7.85 3.89 -6.12
CA SER A 7 -7.31 4.62 -7.28
C SER A 7 -8.14 5.85 -7.63
N THR A 8 -9.47 5.78 -7.47
CA THR A 8 -10.38 6.90 -7.70
C THR A 8 -10.46 7.88 -6.52
N GLY A 9 -9.82 7.55 -5.39
CA GLY A 9 -9.91 8.33 -4.16
C GLY A 9 -11.22 8.15 -3.39
N ALA A 10 -12.06 7.16 -3.76
CA ALA A 10 -13.24 6.81 -3.00
C ALA A 10 -12.89 6.18 -1.64
N PHE A 11 -11.78 5.44 -1.58
CA PHE A 11 -11.15 4.98 -0.33
C PHE A 11 -9.75 5.59 -0.19
N ASP A 12 -9.37 5.99 1.02
CA ASP A 12 -8.03 6.52 1.28
C ASP A 12 -6.96 5.42 1.38
N ILE A 13 -7.32 4.29 1.98
CA ILE A 13 -6.42 3.20 2.36
C ILE A 13 -7.09 1.86 2.05
N TRP A 14 -6.32 0.93 1.48
CA TRP A 14 -6.67 -0.49 1.41
C TRP A 14 -5.51 -1.31 1.97
N TRP A 15 -5.80 -2.13 2.98
CA TRP A 15 -4.82 -2.96 3.69
C TRP A 15 -5.35 -4.38 3.75
N GLU A 16 -4.69 -5.30 3.05
CA GLU A 16 -5.19 -6.67 2.94
C GLU A 16 -4.03 -7.67 2.84
N GLY A 17 -4.29 -8.85 3.40
CA GLY A 17 -3.40 -9.99 3.31
C GLY A 17 -4.11 -11.20 2.73
N GLY A 18 -3.36 -12.10 2.10
CA GLY A 18 -3.86 -13.33 1.52
C GLY A 18 -4.22 -13.25 0.04
N CYS A 19 -4.28 -12.06 -0.56
CA CYS A 19 -4.58 -11.88 -1.98
C CYS A 19 -3.52 -12.55 -2.87
N TRP A 20 -3.96 -13.18 -3.95
CA TRP A 20 -3.08 -13.73 -4.98
C TRP A 20 -2.71 -12.65 -6.00
N GLU A 21 -1.67 -12.92 -6.78
CA GLU A 21 -1.14 -12.00 -7.78
C GLU A 21 -2.21 -11.59 -8.80
N TRP A 22 -3.08 -12.52 -9.19
CA TRP A 22 -4.18 -12.24 -10.12
C TRP A 22 -5.28 -11.36 -9.52
N ASP A 23 -5.44 -11.34 -8.18
CA ASP A 23 -6.42 -10.48 -7.50
C ASP A 23 -5.97 -9.01 -7.50
N VAL A 24 -4.65 -8.77 -7.52
CA VAL A 24 -4.07 -7.42 -7.33
C VAL A 24 -3.40 -6.83 -8.57
N ALA A 25 -2.89 -7.65 -9.49
CA ALA A 25 -2.01 -7.18 -10.57
C ALA A 25 -2.62 -6.05 -11.41
N ALA A 26 -3.86 -6.23 -11.87
CA ALA A 26 -4.55 -5.19 -12.64
C ALA A 26 -4.80 -3.92 -11.81
N GLY A 27 -5.18 -4.08 -10.54
CA GLY A 27 -5.42 -2.96 -9.63
C GLY A 27 -4.15 -2.16 -9.32
N ILE A 28 -3.00 -2.84 -9.19
CA ILE A 28 -1.70 -2.20 -8.99
C ILE A 28 -1.35 -1.30 -10.17
N CYS A 29 -1.55 -1.77 -11.40
CA CYS A 29 -1.30 -0.95 -12.59
C CYS A 29 -2.18 0.31 -12.57
N ILE A 30 -3.49 0.15 -12.35
CA ILE A 30 -4.43 1.28 -12.31
C ILE A 30 -4.05 2.28 -11.20
N LEU A 31 -3.75 1.80 -10.00
CA LEU A 31 -3.36 2.63 -8.87
C LEU A 31 -2.10 3.45 -9.16
N ARG A 32 -1.09 2.81 -9.78
CA ARG A 32 0.15 3.49 -10.17
C ARG A 32 -0.10 4.59 -11.19
N GLU A 33 -0.87 4.32 -12.24
CA GLU A 33 -1.21 5.32 -13.25
C GLU A 33 -2.05 6.48 -12.66
N ALA A 34 -2.86 6.19 -11.65
CA ALA A 34 -3.61 7.22 -10.92
C ALA A 34 -2.72 8.07 -9.98
N GLY A 35 -1.47 7.67 -9.72
CA GLY A 35 -0.55 8.34 -8.79
C GLY A 35 -0.65 7.86 -7.33
N GLY A 36 -1.26 6.69 -7.11
CA GLY A 36 -1.31 6.05 -5.79
C GLY A 36 0.02 5.42 -5.35
N LEU A 37 0.07 4.99 -4.09
CA LEU A 37 1.21 4.28 -3.49
C LEU A 37 0.78 2.86 -3.16
N ILE A 38 1.61 1.85 -3.44
CA ILE A 38 1.42 0.51 -2.89
C ILE A 38 2.71 -0.06 -2.31
N THR A 39 2.61 -0.62 -1.10
CA THR A 39 3.71 -1.19 -0.33
C THR A 39 3.24 -2.44 0.43
N SER A 40 4.09 -2.98 1.31
CA SER A 40 3.77 -4.12 2.17
C SER A 40 2.73 -3.76 3.24
N ALA A 41 1.77 -4.67 3.46
CA ALA A 41 0.81 -4.56 4.55
C ALA A 41 1.48 -4.53 5.94
N ASN A 42 2.55 -5.29 6.11
CA ASN A 42 3.26 -5.37 7.37
C ASN A 42 4.37 -4.33 7.46
N PRO A 43 4.57 -3.71 8.64
CA PRO A 43 5.68 -2.81 8.86
C PRO A 43 7.04 -3.50 8.74
N PRO A 44 8.08 -2.75 8.34
CA PRO A 44 9.47 -3.19 8.43
C PRO A 44 9.93 -3.27 9.91
N ALA A 45 11.22 -3.54 10.14
CA ALA A 45 11.75 -3.65 11.50
C ALA A 45 11.61 -2.34 12.28
N ASN A 46 11.91 -1.20 11.64
CA ASN A 46 11.73 0.15 12.19
C ASN A 46 10.76 0.95 11.32
N PRO A 47 9.46 0.99 11.66
CA PRO A 47 8.42 1.63 10.85
C PRO A 47 8.60 3.14 10.63
N ASP A 48 9.39 3.82 11.46
CA ASP A 48 9.57 5.26 11.39
C ASP A 48 10.75 5.67 10.50
N THR A 49 11.76 4.80 10.33
CA THR A 49 13.02 5.14 9.67
C THR A 49 13.33 4.27 8.47
N ASP A 50 12.88 3.02 8.46
CA ASP A 50 13.15 2.12 7.35
C ASP A 50 12.42 2.61 6.08
N PRO A 51 13.00 2.34 4.89
CA PRO A 51 12.41 2.77 3.62
C PRO A 51 11.07 2.08 3.38
N ILE A 52 10.15 2.81 2.74
CA ILE A 52 8.89 2.26 2.24
C ILE A 52 9.20 1.65 0.87
N GLU A 53 9.36 0.32 0.84
CA GLU A 53 9.65 -0.40 -0.41
C GLU A 53 8.39 -0.58 -1.26
N GLU A 54 8.59 -0.61 -2.58
CA GLU A 54 7.56 -1.03 -3.52
C GLU A 54 7.10 -2.46 -3.21
N VAL A 55 5.81 -2.73 -3.37
CA VAL A 55 5.27 -4.05 -3.06
C VAL A 55 5.88 -5.15 -3.94
N LYS A 56 6.18 -6.30 -3.32
CA LYS A 56 6.58 -7.52 -4.02
C LYS A 56 5.34 -8.28 -4.45
N LEU A 57 5.16 -8.47 -5.74
CA LEU A 57 4.08 -9.30 -6.27
C LEU A 57 4.24 -10.74 -5.75
N GLY A 58 3.17 -11.32 -5.20
CA GLY A 58 3.20 -12.65 -4.59
C GLY A 58 3.59 -12.67 -3.10
N SER A 59 3.86 -11.50 -2.50
CA SER A 59 4.05 -11.36 -1.04
C SER A 59 2.81 -11.70 -0.23
N ARG A 60 1.62 -11.65 -0.87
CA ARG A 60 0.31 -11.79 -0.22
C ARG A 60 0.02 -10.73 0.83
N LEU A 61 0.76 -9.61 0.84
CA LEU A 61 0.66 -8.56 1.85
C LEU A 61 0.70 -7.20 1.14
N TYR A 62 -0.44 -6.50 1.10
CA TYR A 62 -0.59 -5.28 0.32
C TYR A 62 -1.19 -4.13 1.16
N LEU A 63 -0.56 -2.96 1.06
CA LEU A 63 -1.07 -1.69 1.58
C LEU A 63 -1.06 -0.66 0.45
N ALA A 64 -2.24 -0.23 0.02
CA ALA A 64 -2.41 0.81 -0.98
C ALA A 64 -2.94 2.10 -0.35
N ILE A 65 -2.39 3.23 -0.79
CA ILE A 65 -2.84 4.58 -0.44
C ILE A 65 -3.29 5.29 -1.71
N ARG A 66 -4.40 6.03 -1.62
CA ARG A 66 -4.96 6.78 -2.74
C ARG A 66 -3.98 7.79 -3.34
N PRO A 67 -4.23 8.26 -4.57
CA PRO A 67 -3.54 9.43 -5.11
C PRO A 67 -3.70 10.65 -4.21
N ALA A 68 -2.62 11.43 -4.13
CA ALA A 68 -2.57 12.72 -3.45
C ALA A 68 -2.02 13.78 -4.40
N GLY A 69 -2.35 15.04 -4.13
CA GLY A 69 -1.74 16.20 -4.80
C GLY A 69 -0.71 16.86 -3.89
N ASP A 70 0.21 17.61 -4.47
CA ASP A 70 1.18 18.39 -3.70
C ASP A 70 0.47 19.51 -2.91
N THR A 71 1.02 19.83 -1.73
CA THR A 71 0.75 21.10 -1.02
C THR A 71 2.03 21.95 -1.03
N PRO A 72 1.95 23.24 -0.63
CA PRO A 72 3.15 24.07 -0.51
C PRO A 72 4.20 23.51 0.48
N GLU A 73 3.76 22.71 1.46
CA GLU A 73 4.60 22.17 2.53
C GLU A 73 5.04 20.71 2.30
N GLU A 74 4.22 19.88 1.65
CA GLU A 74 4.48 18.45 1.43
C GLU A 74 4.16 18.01 0.00
N THR A 75 5.07 17.25 -0.61
CA THR A 75 4.77 16.54 -1.86
C THR A 75 3.71 15.46 -1.65
N ALA A 76 3.02 15.08 -2.73
CA ALA A 76 2.04 13.99 -2.74
C ALA A 76 2.62 12.68 -2.17
N ARG A 77 3.88 12.36 -2.53
CA ARG A 77 4.58 11.16 -2.04
C ARG A 77 4.81 11.23 -0.54
N GLN A 78 5.29 12.36 -0.01
CA GLN A 78 5.50 12.55 1.43
C GLN A 78 4.21 12.39 2.22
N GLN A 79 3.10 12.93 1.71
CA GLN A 79 1.78 12.75 2.33
C GLN A 79 1.37 11.27 2.36
N GLN A 80 1.54 10.54 1.25
CA GLN A 80 1.22 9.10 1.19
C GLN A 80 2.11 8.29 2.14
N GLU A 81 3.41 8.57 2.19
CA GLU A 81 4.35 7.88 3.09
C GLU A 81 4.04 8.14 4.56
N ARG A 82 3.64 9.37 4.91
CA ARG A 82 3.15 9.69 6.26
C ARG A 82 1.94 8.83 6.63
N VAL A 83 0.98 8.67 5.72
CA VAL A 83 -0.19 7.80 5.93
C VAL A 83 0.22 6.34 6.09
N VAL A 84 1.14 5.82 5.26
CA VAL A 84 1.69 4.46 5.41
C VAL A 84 2.23 4.24 6.82
N ARG A 85 3.04 5.16 7.33
CA ARG A 85 3.63 5.04 8.67
C ARG A 85 2.56 5.10 9.77
N GLU A 86 1.53 5.93 9.63
CA GLU A 86 0.40 5.95 10.56
C GLU A 86 -0.40 4.64 10.56
N VAL A 87 -0.57 4.01 9.39
CA VAL A 87 -1.21 2.69 9.27
C VAL A 87 -0.37 1.65 9.98
N TRP A 88 0.93 1.56 9.68
CA TRP A 88 1.86 0.63 10.30
C TRP A 88 1.95 0.75 11.82
N ARG A 89 1.76 1.94 12.39
CA ARG A 89 1.69 2.13 13.85
C ARG A 89 0.46 1.48 14.51
N ARG A 90 -0.60 1.23 13.75
CA ARG A 90 -1.91 0.80 14.28
C ARG A 90 -2.32 -0.61 13.89
N VAL A 91 -1.73 -1.16 12.83
CA VAL A 91 -2.08 -2.50 12.36
C VAL A 91 -1.31 -3.58 13.10
N GLU A 92 -1.99 -4.70 13.34
CA GLU A 92 -1.32 -5.93 13.73
C GLU A 92 -0.70 -6.60 12.50
N LYS A 93 0.40 -7.33 12.68
CA LYS A 93 1.04 -8.03 11.57
C LYS A 93 0.13 -9.14 11.06
N LEU A 94 -0.06 -9.20 9.75
CA LEU A 94 -0.75 -10.29 9.10
C LEU A 94 0.20 -11.45 8.84
N ASP A 95 -0.25 -12.66 9.14
CA ASP A 95 0.48 -13.90 8.87
C ASP A 95 -0.09 -14.58 7.61
N TYR A 96 0.31 -14.06 6.45
CA TYR A 96 0.04 -14.68 5.17
C TYR A 96 1.34 -14.98 4.45
N THR A 97 1.56 -16.25 4.19
CA THR A 97 2.69 -16.76 3.41
C THR A 97 2.19 -17.48 2.18
N ARG A 98 3.04 -17.57 1.16
CA ARG A 98 2.73 -18.36 -0.03
C ARG A 98 2.94 -19.84 0.30
N PRO A 99 1.91 -20.70 0.16
CA PRO A 99 2.08 -22.13 0.35
C PRO A 99 3.04 -22.70 -0.71
N GLY A 100 3.97 -23.55 -0.28
CA GLY A 100 4.86 -24.29 -1.19
C GLY A 100 6.10 -23.53 -1.67
N VAL A 101 6.48 -22.44 -0.97
CA VAL A 101 7.77 -21.75 -1.12
C VAL A 101 8.53 -21.83 0.20
#